data_AF-A0A957IK64-F1
#
_entry.id   AF-A0A957IK64-F1
#
_cell.length_a   1.000
_cell.length_b   1.000
_cell.length_c   1.000
_cell.angle_alpha   90.00
_cell.angle_beta   90.00
_cell.angle_gamma   90.00
#
_symmetry.space_group_name_H-M   'P 1'
#
loop_
_entity.id
_entity.type
_entity.pdbx_description
1 polymer ?
#
loop_
_entity_poly.entity_id
_entity_poly.type
_entity_poly.pdbx_seq_one_letter_code
_entity_poly.pdbx_strand_id
1 'polypeptide(L)'
;MPDRVSPTIPQTKASILSPFLRLVFLLAVDTTAVYFLIRVISFGYYPLAAATFVVLVVVNIILLHRKAYPIRWMVVGLILMAMFTIYPILFTIWVSFTNYGEGHLITQEQAIEQILNEKYLPETGRAYSWTAYKSAEGDYVLWLQDADGIGYLAVPGEPLTQPQPGESGL
;
A
#
# COMPACT_ATOMS: atom_id res chain seq x y z
N MET A 1 -64.10 -37.93 31.69
CA MET A 1 -62.76 -37.78 31.10
C MET A 1 -62.58 -36.31 30.76
N PRO A 2 -61.59 -35.58 31.32
CA PRO A 2 -61.36 -34.20 30.90
C PRO A 2 -60.61 -34.18 29.57
N ASP A 3 -61.14 -33.44 28.61
CA ASP A 3 -60.53 -33.20 27.29
C ASP A 3 -59.18 -32.48 27.44
N ARG A 4 -58.14 -33.04 26.83
CA ARG A 4 -56.82 -32.41 26.74
C ARG A 4 -56.85 -31.35 25.65
N VAL A 5 -57.01 -30.09 26.06
CA VAL A 5 -56.82 -28.94 25.18
C VAL A 5 -55.37 -28.97 24.67
N SER A 6 -55.19 -29.27 23.38
CA SER A 6 -53.87 -29.28 22.77
C SER A 6 -53.38 -27.83 22.63
N PRO A 7 -52.23 -27.45 23.22
CA PRO A 7 -51.71 -26.10 23.07
C PRO A 7 -51.34 -25.86 21.60
N THR A 8 -52.06 -24.95 20.95
CA THR A 8 -51.72 -24.45 19.62
C THR A 8 -50.48 -23.56 19.74
N ILE A 9 -49.32 -24.09 19.33
CA ILE A 9 -48.08 -23.33 19.29
C ILE A 9 -48.25 -22.24 18.21
N PRO A 10 -48.14 -20.93 18.57
CA PRO A 10 -48.22 -19.87 17.58
C PRO A 10 -47.08 -20.02 16.57
N GLN A 11 -47.44 -20.30 15.32
CA GLN A 11 -46.49 -20.37 14.22
C GLN A 11 -46.08 -18.95 13.83
N THR A 12 -45.06 -18.42 14.49
CA THR A 12 -44.41 -17.17 14.09
C THR A 12 -43.86 -17.34 12.68
N LYS A 13 -44.45 -16.67 11.69
CA LYS A 13 -43.92 -16.64 10.31
C LYS A 13 -42.44 -16.27 10.37
N ALA A 14 -41.57 -17.17 9.93
CA ALA A 14 -40.14 -16.93 9.86
C ALA A 14 -39.89 -15.72 8.95
N SER A 15 -39.44 -14.60 9.54
CA SER A 15 -39.17 -13.36 8.82
C SER A 15 -37.96 -13.54 7.90
N ILE A 16 -38.22 -13.56 6.59
CA ILE A 16 -37.23 -13.59 5.49
C ILE A 16 -36.26 -12.40 5.50
N LEU A 17 -36.55 -11.34 6.27
CA LEU A 17 -35.67 -10.18 6.40
C LEU A 17 -34.36 -10.49 7.16
N SER A 18 -34.39 -11.39 8.14
CA SER A 18 -33.20 -11.72 8.93
C SER A 18 -32.14 -12.55 8.15
N PRO A 19 -32.48 -13.57 7.35
CA PRO A 19 -31.47 -14.24 6.52
C PRO A 19 -30.95 -13.35 5.39
N PHE A 20 -31.79 -12.47 4.84
CA PHE A 20 -31.36 -11.54 3.79
C PHE A 20 -30.35 -10.51 4.32
N LEU A 21 -30.64 -9.85 5.44
CA LEU A 21 -29.73 -8.89 6.05
C LEU A 21 -28.38 -9.54 6.42
N ARG A 22 -28.43 -10.78 6.93
CA ARG A 22 -27.23 -11.55 7.24
C ARG A 22 -26.40 -11.86 5.99
N LEU A 23 -27.03 -12.20 4.87
CA LEU A 23 -26.35 -12.45 3.61
C LEU A 23 -25.69 -11.17 3.07
N VAL A 24 -26.41 -10.05 3.08
CA VAL A 24 -25.87 -8.76 2.64
C VAL A 24 -24.66 -8.35 3.47
N PHE A 25 -24.74 -8.50 4.80
CA PHE A 25 -23.61 -8.23 5.69
C PHE A 25 -22.40 -9.13 5.38
N LEU A 26 -22.62 -10.43 5.18
CA LEU A 26 -21.56 -11.37 4.81
C LEU A 26 -20.90 -10.97 3.48
N LEU A 27 -21.69 -10.65 2.46
CA LEU A 27 -21.16 -10.21 1.16
C LEU A 27 -20.39 -8.89 1.25
N ALA A 28 -20.83 -7.94 2.08
CA ALA A 28 -20.13 -6.68 2.29
C ALA A 28 -18.77 -6.90 2.95
N VAL A 29 -18.70 -7.76 3.97
CA VAL A 29 -17.45 -8.14 4.63
C VAL A 29 -16.52 -8.88 3.67
N ASP A 30 -17.03 -9.85 2.92
CA ASP A 30 -16.23 -10.61 1.96
C ASP A 30 -15.71 -9.71 0.83
N THR A 31 -16.54 -8.80 0.30
CA THR A 31 -16.11 -7.84 -0.71
C THR A 31 -14.97 -6.95 -0.18
N THR A 32 -15.08 -6.50 1.07
CA THR A 32 -14.03 -5.71 1.73
C THR A 32 -12.74 -6.52 1.89
N ALA A 33 -12.85 -7.79 2.28
CA ALA A 33 -11.71 -8.67 2.48
C ALA A 33 -11.04 -9.05 1.14
N VAL A 34 -11.81 -9.29 0.09
CA VAL A 34 -11.29 -9.52 -1.28
C VAL A 34 -10.63 -8.26 -1.83
N TYR A 35 -11.23 -7.09 -1.64
CA TYR A 35 -10.60 -5.82 -2.00
C TYR A 35 -9.26 -5.62 -1.29
N PHE A 36 -9.22 -5.88 0.02
CA PHE A 36 -7.98 -5.84 0.79
C PHE A 36 -6.94 -6.84 0.25
N LEU A 37 -7.34 -8.07 -0.08
CA LEU A 37 -6.47 -9.08 -0.68
C LEU A 37 -5.84 -8.59 -2.00
N ILE A 38 -6.64 -7.98 -2.89
CA ILE A 38 -6.15 -7.41 -4.17
C ILE A 38 -5.14 -6.29 -3.92
N ARG A 39 -5.40 -5.42 -2.93
CA ARG A 39 -4.48 -4.33 -2.57
C ARG A 39 -3.14 -4.86 -2.05
N VAL A 40 -3.17 -5.86 -1.17
CA VAL A 40 -1.96 -6.47 -0.61
C VAL A 40 -1.11 -7.13 -1.70
N ILE A 41 -1.74 -7.83 -2.64
CA ILE A 41 -1.06 -8.41 -3.80
C ILE A 41 -0.45 -7.33 -4.68
N SER A 42 -1.16 -6.23 -4.92
CA SER A 42 -0.67 -5.11 -5.73
C SER A 42 0.57 -4.44 -5.14
N PHE A 43 0.74 -4.48 -3.82
CA PHE A 43 1.93 -3.99 -3.13
C PHE A 43 3.07 -5.02 -3.03
N GLY A 44 2.89 -6.24 -3.55
CA GLY A 44 3.91 -7.28 -3.53
C GLY A 44 4.06 -8.04 -2.19
N TYR A 45 3.15 -7.83 -1.23
CA TYR A 45 3.20 -8.50 0.08
C TYR A 45 2.58 -9.91 0.03
N TYR A 46 3.22 -10.82 -0.71
CA TYR A 46 2.70 -12.18 -0.93
C TYR A 46 2.43 -13.01 0.34
N PRO A 47 3.29 -13.00 1.38
CA PRO A 47 3.03 -13.78 2.60
C PRO A 47 1.74 -13.34 3.31
N LEU A 48 1.50 -12.03 3.39
CA LEU A 48 0.29 -11.47 4.00
C LEU A 48 -0.95 -11.78 3.15
N ALA A 49 -0.83 -11.72 1.82
CA ALA A 49 -1.91 -12.08 0.92
C ALA A 49 -2.32 -13.54 1.10
N ALA A 50 -1.36 -14.46 1.12
CA ALA A 50 -1.61 -15.88 1.35
C ALA A 50 -2.31 -16.13 2.70
N ALA A 51 -1.82 -15.51 3.78
CA ALA A 51 -2.43 -15.64 5.10
C ALA A 51 -3.88 -15.12 5.13
N THR A 52 -4.11 -13.95 4.53
CA THR A 52 -5.46 -13.36 4.45
C THR A 52 -6.40 -14.22 3.64
N PHE A 53 -5.95 -14.76 2.51
CA PHE A 53 -6.73 -15.68 1.68
C PHE A 53 -7.13 -16.95 2.45
N VAL A 54 -6.20 -17.56 3.18
CA VAL A 54 -6.48 -18.72 4.03
C VAL A 54 -7.53 -18.38 5.09
N VAL A 55 -7.39 -17.25 5.78
CA VAL A 55 -8.38 -16.80 6.77
C VAL A 55 -9.75 -16.60 6.12
N LEU A 56 -9.81 -15.92 4.98
CA LEU A 56 -11.05 -15.68 4.25
C LEU A 56 -11.77 -16.98 3.89
N VAL A 57 -11.05 -17.97 3.35
CA VAL A 57 -11.59 -19.28 2.99
C VAL A 57 -12.07 -20.04 4.23
N VAL A 58 -11.26 -20.11 5.29
CA VAL A 58 -11.59 -20.83 6.52
C VAL A 58 -12.82 -20.21 7.20
N VAL A 59 -12.89 -18.89 7.30
CA VAL A 59 -14.03 -18.17 7.88
C VAL A 59 -15.29 -18.42 7.07
N ASN A 60 -15.23 -18.33 5.74
CA ASN A 60 -16.38 -18.64 4.89
C ASN A 60 -16.86 -20.08 5.08
N ILE A 61 -15.96 -21.06 5.13
CA ILE A 61 -16.32 -22.46 5.41
C ILE A 61 -17.04 -22.56 6.76
N ILE A 62 -16.53 -21.95 7.84
CA ILE A 62 -17.16 -21.99 9.17
C ILE A 62 -18.55 -21.31 9.17
N LEU A 63 -18.68 -20.18 8.49
CA LEU A 63 -19.93 -19.42 8.43
C LEU A 63 -21.01 -20.12 7.60
N LEU A 64 -20.65 -20.75 6.49
CA LEU A 64 -21.59 -21.48 5.62
C LEU A 64 -21.93 -22.88 6.17
N HIS A 65 -21.00 -23.56 6.84
CA HIS A 65 -21.21 -24.94 7.27
C HIS A 65 -22.19 -25.07 8.45
N ARG A 66 -23.32 -25.77 8.28
CA ARG A 66 -24.40 -25.85 9.30
C ARG A 66 -23.96 -26.46 10.63
N LYS A 67 -23.04 -27.44 10.60
CA LYS A 67 -22.55 -28.15 11.80
C LYS A 67 -21.52 -27.35 12.61
N ALA A 68 -20.96 -26.28 12.06
CA ALA A 68 -19.95 -25.46 12.72
C ALA A 68 -20.54 -24.42 13.69
N TYR A 69 -21.78 -24.63 14.19
CA TYR A 69 -22.48 -23.67 15.06
C TYR A 69 -21.66 -23.24 16.29
N PRO A 70 -20.95 -24.13 17.01
CA PRO A 70 -20.12 -23.70 18.15
C PRO A 70 -18.97 -22.78 17.74
N ILE A 71 -18.29 -23.11 16.64
CA ILE A 71 -17.09 -22.40 16.16
C ILE A 71 -17.45 -21.01 15.64
N ARG A 72 -18.66 -20.80 15.11
CA ARG A 72 -19.13 -19.48 14.63
C ARG A 72 -19.05 -18.39 15.69
N TRP A 73 -19.30 -18.72 16.95
CA TRP A 73 -19.19 -17.77 18.07
C TRP A 73 -17.75 -17.36 18.35
N MET A 74 -16.78 -18.18 17.94
CA MET A 74 -15.35 -17.93 18.10
C MET A 74 -14.70 -17.30 16.87
N VAL A 75 -15.44 -17.10 15.76
CA VAL A 75 -14.86 -16.65 14.48
C VAL A 75 -14.06 -15.36 14.62
N VAL A 76 -14.59 -14.38 15.37
CA VAL A 76 -13.88 -13.11 15.60
C VAL A 76 -12.54 -13.36 16.31
N GLY A 77 -12.54 -14.18 17.37
CA GLY A 77 -11.32 -14.55 18.08
C GLY A 77 -10.34 -15.36 17.22
N LEU A 78 -10.85 -16.28 16.39
CA LEU A 78 -10.03 -17.08 15.47
C LEU A 78 -9.37 -16.22 14.40
N ILE A 79 -10.06 -15.21 13.86
CA ILE A 79 -9.49 -14.25 12.91
C ILE A 79 -8.35 -13.48 13.57
N LEU A 80 -8.59 -12.93 14.77
CA LEU A 80 -7.57 -12.17 15.50
C LEU A 80 -6.36 -13.05 15.84
N MET A 81 -6.58 -14.26 16.35
CA MET A 81 -5.52 -15.22 16.63
C MET A 81 -4.74 -15.59 15.36
N ALA A 82 -5.43 -15.82 14.24
CA ALA A 82 -4.78 -16.16 12.98
C ALA A 82 -3.89 -15.01 12.48
N MET A 83 -4.36 -13.76 12.58
CA MET A 83 -3.65 -12.58 12.06
C MET A 83 -2.54 -12.07 12.98
N PHE A 84 -2.73 -12.12 14.30
CA PHE A 84 -1.78 -11.54 15.26
C PHE A 84 -0.88 -12.56 15.95
N THR A 85 -1.23 -13.85 15.96
CA THR A 85 -0.43 -14.90 16.59
C THR A 85 0.13 -15.87 15.57
N ILE A 86 -0.74 -16.52 14.78
CA ILE A 86 -0.30 -17.57 13.85
C ILE A 86 0.50 -16.98 12.70
N TYR A 87 0.03 -15.87 12.10
CA TYR A 87 0.71 -15.24 10.98
C TYR A 87 2.14 -14.81 11.30
N PRO A 88 2.44 -14.06 12.40
CA PRO A 88 3.82 -13.69 12.71
C PRO A 88 4.74 -14.90 12.94
N ILE A 89 4.24 -15.99 13.55
CA ILE A 89 5.01 -17.23 13.74
C ILE A 89 5.38 -17.84 12.38
N LEU A 90 4.39 -18.03 11.50
CA LEU A 90 4.62 -18.60 10.17
C LEU A 90 5.50 -17.68 9.30
N PHE A 91 5.29 -16.38 9.40
CA PHE A 91 6.11 -15.39 8.70
C PHE A 91 7.57 -15.47 9.15
N THR A 92 7.83 -15.60 10.46
CA THR A 92 9.18 -15.75 11.00
C THR A 92 9.86 -17.02 10.48
N ILE A 93 9.13 -18.14 10.46
CA ILE A 93 9.61 -19.40 9.89
C ILE A 93 9.95 -19.20 8.40
N TRP A 94 9.07 -18.59 7.62
CA TRP A 94 9.31 -18.32 6.21
C TRP A 94 10.55 -17.42 6.00
N VAL A 95 10.65 -16.32 6.75
CA VAL A 95 11.81 -15.41 6.72
C VAL A 95 13.10 -16.14 7.07
N SER A 96 13.08 -17.12 7.98
CA SER A 96 14.28 -17.89 8.34
C SER A 96 14.87 -18.72 7.20
N PHE A 97 14.08 -19.02 6.16
CA PHE A 97 14.56 -19.66 4.93
C PHE A 97 15.08 -18.67 3.88
N THR A 98 14.96 -17.36 4.14
CA THR A 98 15.41 -16.30 3.24
C THR A 98 16.67 -15.61 3.80
N ASN A 99 17.48 -15.03 2.92
CA ASN A 99 18.61 -14.19 3.34
C ASN A 99 18.17 -12.76 3.70
N TYR A 100 17.10 -12.64 4.50
CA TYR A 100 16.61 -11.36 4.98
C TYR A 100 17.33 -11.00 6.28
N GLY A 101 18.16 -9.96 6.25
CA GLY A 101 19.01 -9.58 7.36
C GLY A 101 19.76 -8.28 7.08
N GLU A 102 20.80 -8.02 7.88
CA GLU A 102 21.65 -6.83 7.71
C GLU A 102 22.27 -6.82 6.30
N GLY A 103 22.07 -5.72 5.56
CA GLY A 103 22.47 -5.57 4.15
C GLY A 103 21.46 -6.08 3.10
N HIS A 104 20.38 -6.76 3.48
CA HIS A 104 19.38 -7.33 2.56
C HIS A 104 17.94 -7.00 2.99
N LEU A 105 17.67 -5.71 3.17
CA LEU A 105 16.38 -5.23 3.70
C LEU A 105 15.38 -4.84 2.60
N ILE A 106 15.87 -4.58 1.39
CA ILE A 106 15.08 -4.12 0.26
C ILE A 106 15.04 -5.15 -0.85
N THR A 107 14.04 -5.05 -1.71
CA THR A 107 13.97 -5.88 -2.92
C THR A 107 15.08 -5.50 -3.89
N GLN A 108 15.43 -6.42 -4.79
CA GLN A 108 16.43 -6.17 -5.82
C GLN A 108 16.05 -4.96 -6.70
N GLU A 109 14.77 -4.85 -7.09
CA GLU A 109 14.26 -3.75 -7.91
C GLU A 109 14.48 -2.41 -7.22
N GLN A 110 14.13 -2.31 -5.93
CA GLN A 110 14.36 -1.11 -5.12
C GLN A 110 15.85 -0.78 -4.98
N ALA A 111 16.71 -1.79 -4.81
CA ALA A 111 18.16 -1.58 -4.74
C ALA A 111 18.72 -1.02 -6.06
N ILE A 112 18.27 -1.55 -7.19
CA ILE A 112 18.65 -1.06 -8.52
C ILE A 112 18.20 0.39 -8.71
N GLU A 113 16.94 0.71 -8.41
CA GLU A 113 16.43 2.07 -8.51
C GLU A 113 17.21 3.04 -7.62
N GLN A 114 17.55 2.64 -6.40
CA GLN A 114 18.34 3.48 -5.49
C GLN A 114 19.74 3.75 -6.05
N ILE A 115 20.43 2.72 -6.54
CA ILE A 115 21.77 2.85 -7.13
C ILE A 115 21.72 3.72 -8.41
N LEU A 116 20.70 3.56 -9.25
CA LEU A 116 20.54 4.37 -10.46
C LEU A 116 20.22 5.84 -10.16
N ASN A 117 19.54 6.11 -9.05
CA ASN A 117 19.25 7.46 -8.59
C ASN A 117 20.44 8.11 -7.87
N GLU A 118 21.47 7.35 -7.54
CA GLU A 118 22.65 7.86 -6.88
C GLU A 118 23.45 8.75 -7.84
N LYS A 119 23.61 10.02 -7.45
CA LYS A 119 24.33 11.02 -8.23
C LYS A 119 25.70 11.23 -7.61
N TYR A 120 26.72 11.13 -8.44
CA TYR A 120 28.07 11.54 -8.10
C TYR A 120 28.46 12.76 -8.94
N LEU A 121 29.35 13.59 -8.39
CA LEU A 121 29.99 14.64 -9.14
C LEU A 121 31.25 14.04 -9.79
N PRO A 122 31.36 13.99 -11.13
CA PRO A 122 32.57 13.51 -11.80
C PRO A 122 33.78 14.37 -11.42
N GLU A 123 35.01 13.86 -11.57
CA GLU A 123 36.23 14.66 -11.34
C GLU A 123 36.33 15.88 -12.29
N THR A 124 35.73 15.78 -13.47
CA THR A 124 35.56 16.88 -14.43
C THR A 124 34.25 17.65 -14.25
N GLY A 125 33.44 17.25 -13.27
CA GLY A 125 32.15 17.83 -12.95
C GLY A 125 32.30 19.19 -12.32
N ARG A 126 31.60 20.18 -12.87
CA ARG A 126 31.54 21.54 -12.32
C ARG A 126 30.26 21.74 -11.55
N ALA A 127 30.36 22.29 -10.35
CA ALA A 127 29.23 22.70 -9.53
C ALA A 127 29.01 24.20 -9.73
N TYR A 128 27.79 24.58 -10.11
CA TYR A 128 27.43 25.98 -10.32
C TYR A 128 26.52 26.45 -9.18
N SER A 129 26.83 27.60 -8.59
CA SER A 129 25.85 28.36 -7.82
C SER A 129 24.87 29.00 -8.80
N TRP A 130 23.59 29.07 -8.45
CA TRP A 130 22.59 29.67 -9.32
C TRP A 130 21.69 30.67 -8.60
N THR A 131 21.31 31.73 -9.28
CA THR A 131 20.30 32.70 -8.84
C THR A 131 19.27 32.86 -9.95
N ALA A 132 18.00 32.66 -9.62
CA ALA A 132 16.90 32.81 -10.58
C ALA A 132 16.35 34.24 -10.55
N TYR A 133 16.19 34.83 -11.73
CA TYR A 133 15.56 36.11 -11.96
C TYR A 133 14.29 35.91 -12.79
N LYS A 134 13.28 36.76 -12.51
CA LYS A 134 12.00 36.74 -13.21
C LYS A 134 11.69 38.13 -13.74
N SER A 135 11.40 38.24 -15.04
CA SER A 135 10.94 39.46 -15.69
C SER A 135 9.48 39.78 -15.31
N ALA A 136 9.08 41.04 -15.41
CA ALA A 136 7.69 41.47 -15.23
C ALA A 136 6.73 40.80 -16.23
N GLU A 137 7.25 40.39 -17.39
CA GLU A 137 6.52 39.70 -18.46
C GLU A 137 6.37 38.18 -18.22
N GLY A 138 7.01 37.65 -17.17
CA GLY A 138 6.91 36.25 -16.76
C GLY A 138 8.07 35.36 -17.18
N ASP A 139 9.04 35.90 -17.92
CA ASP A 139 10.23 35.15 -18.36
C ASP A 139 11.19 34.88 -17.20
N TYR A 140 11.87 33.73 -17.27
CA TYR A 140 12.81 33.27 -16.26
C TYR A 140 14.22 33.23 -16.82
N VAL A 141 15.17 33.76 -16.07
CA VAL A 141 16.60 33.72 -16.39
C VAL A 141 17.36 33.17 -15.19
N LEU A 142 18.34 32.32 -15.44
CA LEU A 142 19.22 31.76 -14.43
C LEU A 142 20.62 32.38 -14.58
N TRP A 143 21.10 33.00 -13.52
CA TRP A 143 22.50 33.38 -13.39
C TRP A 143 23.27 32.22 -12.76
N LEU A 144 24.22 31.63 -13.47
CA LEU A 144 25.07 30.55 -13.00
C LEU A 144 26.47 31.09 -12.70
N GLN A 145 27.09 30.65 -11.61
CA GLN A 145 28.47 31.01 -11.24
C GLN A 145 29.29 29.75 -10.99
N ASP A 146 30.42 29.63 -11.68
CA ASP A 146 31.38 28.53 -11.52
C ASP A 146 32.26 28.74 -10.26
N ALA A 147 33.03 27.72 -9.86
CA ALA A 147 33.93 27.76 -8.70
C ALA A 147 35.01 28.87 -8.83
N ASP A 148 35.41 29.19 -10.06
CA ASP A 148 36.38 30.27 -10.36
C ASP A 148 35.74 31.67 -10.36
N GLY A 149 34.45 31.78 -10.04
CA GLY A 149 33.71 33.04 -9.98
C GLY A 149 33.21 33.56 -11.33
N ILE A 150 33.44 32.83 -12.43
CA ILE A 150 32.96 33.17 -13.77
C ILE A 150 31.44 32.98 -13.84
N GLY A 151 30.74 34.03 -14.27
CA GLY A 151 29.28 34.05 -14.45
C GLY A 151 28.85 33.64 -15.84
N TYR A 152 27.75 32.90 -15.93
CA TYR A 152 27.09 32.49 -17.16
C TYR A 152 25.60 32.80 -17.07
N LEU A 153 25.03 33.30 -18.16
CA LEU A 153 23.59 33.51 -18.25
C LEU A 153 22.96 32.30 -18.94
N ALA A 154 21.93 31.73 -18.31
CA ALA A 154 21.14 30.64 -18.84
C ALA A 154 19.71 31.13 -19.10
N VAL A 155 19.40 31.32 -20.37
CA VAL A 155 18.06 31.64 -20.87
C VAL A 155 17.42 30.38 -21.45
N PRO A 156 16.13 30.08 -21.19
CA PRO A 156 15.47 28.90 -21.74
C PRO A 156 15.54 28.85 -23.27
N GLY A 157 16.20 27.83 -23.82
CA GLY A 157 16.31 27.60 -25.26
C GLY A 157 17.54 28.19 -25.94
N GLU A 158 18.41 28.90 -25.21
CA GLU A 158 19.65 29.46 -25.73
C GLU A 158 20.90 28.77 -25.13
N PRO A 159 22.03 28.74 -25.87
CA PRO A 159 23.29 28.25 -25.31
C PRO A 159 23.79 29.15 -24.17
N LEU A 160 24.49 28.56 -23.21
CA LEU A 160 25.11 29.29 -22.09
C LEU A 160 26.06 30.36 -22.64
N THR A 161 25.77 31.61 -22.33
CA THR A 161 26.57 32.75 -22.82
C THR A 161 27.26 33.43 -21.64
N GLN A 162 28.54 33.77 -21.81
CA GLN A 162 29.23 34.63 -20.87
C GLN A 162 28.72 36.06 -21.09
N PRO A 163 28.08 36.68 -20.08
CA PRO A 163 27.49 38.00 -20.24
C PRO A 163 28.63 39.02 -20.40
N GLN A 164 28.70 39.68 -21.56
CA GLN A 164 29.57 40.83 -21.74
C GLN A 164 28.92 42.06 -21.09
N PRO A 165 29.69 42.91 -20.40
CA PRO A 165 29.15 44.13 -19.80
C PRO A 165 28.43 44.99 -20.85
N GLY A 166 27.11 45.17 -20.69
CA GLY A 166 26.29 46.07 -21.51
C GLY A 166 25.52 45.44 -22.69
N GLU A 167 25.58 44.13 -22.91
CA GLU A 167 24.91 43.49 -24.07
C GLU A 167 23.45 43.07 -23.80
N SER A 168 23.05 42.94 -22.53
CA SER A 168 21.72 42.41 -22.14
C SER A 168 20.91 43.31 -21.18
N GLY A 169 21.34 44.56 -20.95
CA GLY A 169 20.51 45.58 -20.29
C GLY A 169 20.13 45.31 -18.83
N LEU A 170 20.91 44.52 -18.09
CA LEU A 170 20.93 44.50 -16.63
C LEU A 170 22.20 45.17 -16.11
#